data_AF-A0A7X6WX82-F1
#
_entry.id   AF-A0A7X6WX82-F1
#
_cell.length_a   1.000
_cell.length_b   1.000
_cell.length_c   1.000
_cell.angle_alpha   90.00
_cell.angle_beta   90.00
_cell.angle_gamma   90.00
#
_symmetry.space_group_name_H-M   'P 1'
#
loop_
_entity.id
_entity.type
_entity.pdbx_description
1 polymer ?
#
loop_
_entity_poly.entity_id
_entity_poly.type
_entity_poly.pdbx_seq_one_letter_code
_entity_poly.pdbx_strand_id
1 'polypeptide(L)'
;GLDIVAAITELGVGEALISMLDERGSPSPTERVWMAAPGSRIGPATDAERRQLSAGSLMAGKYQQAIDRESAYEILLKRAENMPAEEAGKGGAAAAQPADNGVMGAVSDFLFGSTGPRGGRRDGVVQSVAKSMVRRAANQLVRGVLGSLTGRR
;
A
#
# COMPACT_ATOMS: atom_id res chain seq x y z
N GLY A 1 -14.63 52.94 19.55
CA GLY A 1 -14.20 51.59 19.12
C GLY A 1 -12.85 51.32 19.73
N LEU A 2 -12.51 50.05 19.95
CA LEU A 2 -11.20 49.63 20.45
C LEU A 2 -10.10 50.01 19.44
N ASP A 3 -8.98 50.58 19.89
CA ASP A 3 -7.79 50.73 19.04
C ASP A 3 -7.07 49.38 18.95
N ILE A 4 -7.19 48.73 17.80
CA ILE A 4 -6.66 47.39 17.56
C ILE A 4 -5.13 47.40 17.58
N VAL A 5 -4.49 48.45 17.07
CA VAL A 5 -3.03 48.50 16.95
C VAL A 5 -2.41 48.58 18.34
N ALA A 6 -2.93 49.47 19.18
CA ALA A 6 -2.52 49.55 20.59
C ALA A 6 -2.87 48.27 21.34
N ALA A 7 -4.11 47.78 21.21
CA ALA A 7 -4.59 46.63 21.97
C ALA A 7 -3.76 45.36 21.71
N ILE A 8 -3.34 45.08 20.47
CA ILE A 8 -2.49 43.92 20.15
C ILE A 8 -1.16 43.96 20.91
N THR A 9 -0.59 45.16 21.09
CA THR A 9 0.69 45.32 21.80
C THR A 9 0.56 45.19 23.32
N GLU A 10 -0.65 45.39 23.85
CA GLU A 10 -0.95 45.39 25.29
C GLU A 10 -1.56 44.07 25.79
N LEU A 11 -1.79 43.08 24.91
CA LEU A 11 -2.40 41.80 25.29
C LEU A 11 -1.50 41.03 26.26
N GLY A 12 -2.10 40.60 27.37
CA GLY A 12 -1.45 39.73 28.36
C GLY A 12 -1.68 38.24 28.11
N VAL A 13 -1.06 37.40 28.94
CA VAL A 13 -1.34 35.96 28.95
C VAL A 13 -2.77 35.72 29.43
N GLY A 14 -3.54 34.98 28.64
CA GLY A 14 -4.95 34.70 28.94
C GLY A 14 -5.92 35.78 28.45
N GLU A 15 -5.48 36.72 27.61
CA GLU A 15 -6.35 37.67 26.95
C GLU A 15 -6.35 37.46 25.43
N ALA A 16 -7.45 37.80 24.78
CA ALA A 16 -7.59 37.71 23.33
C ALA A 16 -8.47 38.84 22.78
N LEU A 17 -8.29 39.10 21.48
CA LEU A 17 -9.22 39.90 20.69
C LEU A 17 -10.11 38.96 19.89
N ILE A 18 -11.42 39.03 20.12
CA ILE A 18 -12.38 38.15 19.48
C ILE A 18 -13.49 39.00 18.82
N SER A 19 -13.83 38.66 17.59
CA SER A 19 -15.09 39.06 16.96
C SER A 19 -16.00 37.84 16.86
N MET A 20 -17.29 38.04 17.09
CA MET A 20 -18.30 37.01 16.92
C MET A 20 -19.10 37.30 15.66
N LEU A 21 -19.86 36.31 15.18
CA LEU A 21 -20.76 36.51 14.05
C LEU A 21 -22.15 36.92 14.56
N ASP A 22 -22.81 37.83 13.86
CA ASP A 22 -24.22 38.14 14.07
C ASP A 22 -25.14 37.05 13.50
N GLU A 23 -26.46 37.21 13.65
CA GLU A 23 -27.47 36.25 13.16
C GLU A 23 -27.44 36.03 11.64
N ARG A 24 -26.85 36.97 10.89
CA ARG A 24 -26.68 36.89 9.44
C ARG A 24 -25.31 36.38 9.03
N GLY A 25 -24.45 36.03 10.00
CA GLY A 25 -23.09 35.56 9.78
C GLY A 25 -22.07 36.67 9.50
N SER A 26 -22.41 37.95 9.71
CA SER A 26 -21.47 39.07 9.55
C SER A 26 -20.65 39.25 10.84
N PRO A 27 -19.34 39.53 10.75
CA PRO A 27 -18.53 39.75 11.94
C PRO A 27 -18.94 41.03 12.68
N SER A 28 -19.12 40.91 14.00
CA SER A 28 -19.34 42.02 14.91
C SER A 28 -18.05 42.81 15.16
N PRO A 29 -18.13 44.02 15.73
CA PRO A 29 -16.95 44.73 16.23
C PRO A 29 -16.13 43.84 17.19
N THR A 30 -14.80 43.92 17.06
CA THR A 30 -13.85 43.14 17.88
C THR A 30 -13.77 43.68 19.31
N GLU A 31 -13.75 42.76 20.28
CA GLU A 31 -13.68 43.05 21.71
C GLU A 31 -12.48 42.37 22.38
N ARG A 32 -11.98 42.95 23.47
CA ARG A 32 -10.94 42.34 24.32
C ARG A 32 -11.62 41.48 25.38
N VAL A 33 -11.24 40.21 25.44
CA VAL A 33 -11.86 39.21 26.31
C VAL A 33 -10.82 38.41 27.07
N TRP A 34 -11.24 37.83 28.19
CA TRP A 34 -10.45 36.88 28.96
C TRP A 34 -10.68 35.45 28.49
N MET A 35 -9.60 34.72 28.29
CA MET A 35 -9.59 33.32 27.86
C MET A 35 -9.59 32.40 29.08
N ALA A 36 -10.63 31.57 29.20
CA ALA A 36 -10.63 30.49 30.17
C ALA A 36 -9.68 29.37 29.71
N ALA A 37 -8.71 29.02 30.56
CA ALA A 37 -7.84 27.88 30.30
C ALA A 37 -8.65 26.57 30.28
N PRO A 38 -8.28 25.59 29.43
CA PRO A 38 -8.96 24.30 29.43
C PRO A 38 -8.78 23.61 30.79
N GLY A 39 -9.87 23.09 31.34
CA GLY A 39 -9.84 22.27 32.57
C GLY A 39 -9.24 20.88 32.38
N SER A 40 -8.64 20.60 31.23
CA SER A 40 -8.02 19.31 30.90
C SER A 40 -6.50 19.44 30.85
N ARG A 41 -5.80 18.35 31.13
CA ARG A 41 -4.35 18.28 30.92
C ARG A 41 -4.06 18.21 29.42
N ILE A 42 -3.49 19.28 28.89
CA ILE A 42 -2.91 19.30 27.55
C ILE A 42 -1.55 18.61 27.61
N GLY A 43 -1.41 17.46 26.97
CA GLY A 43 -0.15 16.70 26.93
C GLY A 43 -0.36 15.19 26.86
N PRO A 44 0.70 14.41 26.59
CA PRO A 44 0.60 12.96 26.51
C PRO A 44 0.18 12.36 27.87
N ALA A 45 -0.71 11.36 27.84
CA ALA A 45 -0.99 10.55 29.01
C ALA A 45 0.26 9.81 29.48
N THR A 46 0.41 9.64 30.79
CA THR A 46 1.45 8.79 31.36
C THR A 46 1.20 7.33 31.00
N ASP A 47 2.24 6.51 30.99
CA ASP A 47 2.07 5.08 30.70
C ASP A 47 1.21 4.36 31.73
N ALA A 48 1.24 4.79 32.99
CA ALA A 48 0.40 4.24 34.05
C ALA A 48 -1.09 4.49 33.77
N GLU A 49 -1.47 5.73 33.45
CA GLU A 49 -2.86 6.08 33.10
C GLU A 49 -3.33 5.34 31.85
N ARG A 50 -2.46 5.25 30.82
CA ARG A 50 -2.76 4.50 29.60
C ARG A 50 -3.05 3.03 29.89
N ARG A 51 -2.27 2.40 30.76
CA ARG A 51 -2.45 0.99 31.15
C ARG A 51 -3.75 0.80 31.92
N GLN A 52 -4.06 1.69 32.85
CA GLN A 52 -5.30 1.62 33.63
C GLN A 52 -6.54 1.76 32.73
N LEU A 53 -6.55 2.74 31.82
CA LEU A 53 -7.65 2.92 30.85
C LEU A 53 -7.77 1.72 29.91
N SER A 54 -6.65 1.21 29.41
CA SER A 54 -6.63 0.02 28.55
C SER A 54 -7.18 -1.21 29.27
N ALA A 55 -6.84 -1.40 30.55
CA ALA A 55 -7.30 -2.53 31.36
C ALA A 55 -8.78 -2.43 31.72
N GLY A 56 -9.33 -1.22 31.88
CA GLY A 56 -10.76 -0.99 32.12
C GLY A 56 -11.63 -1.07 30.86
N SER A 57 -11.04 -1.24 29.68
CA SER A 57 -11.77 -1.34 28.42
C SER A 57 -12.56 -2.66 28.36
N LEU A 58 -13.79 -2.61 27.82
CA LEU A 58 -14.59 -3.81 27.55
C LEU A 58 -13.90 -4.78 26.57
N MET A 59 -12.94 -4.27 25.79
CA MET A 59 -12.16 -5.05 24.83
C MET A 59 -10.79 -5.47 25.38
N ALA A 60 -10.49 -5.16 26.65
CA ALA A 60 -9.34 -5.71 27.36
C ALA A 60 -9.46 -7.23 27.34
N GLY A 61 -8.49 -7.91 26.75
CA GLY A 61 -8.53 -9.35 26.45
C GLY A 61 -8.59 -9.65 24.96
N LYS A 62 -9.45 -8.98 24.16
CA LYS A 62 -9.48 -9.20 22.71
C LYS A 62 -8.34 -8.50 21.99
N TYR A 63 -8.04 -7.26 22.38
CA TYR A 63 -7.03 -6.42 21.73
C TYR A 63 -5.82 -6.12 22.62
N GLN A 64 -5.68 -6.83 23.73
CA GLN A 64 -4.59 -6.59 24.68
C GLN A 64 -3.27 -7.20 24.22
N GLN A 65 -3.33 -8.31 23.48
CA GLN A 65 -2.14 -8.97 22.98
C GLN A 65 -1.67 -8.27 21.70
N ALA A 66 -0.48 -7.67 21.77
CA ALA A 66 0.23 -7.24 20.58
C ALA A 66 0.62 -8.48 19.77
N ILE A 67 0.15 -8.56 18.53
CA ILE A 67 0.51 -9.63 17.60
C ILE A 67 1.47 -9.03 16.58
N ASP A 68 2.74 -9.37 16.73
CA ASP A 68 3.75 -9.05 15.72
C ASP A 68 3.72 -10.14 14.65
N ARG A 69 3.33 -9.78 13.43
CA ARG A 69 3.20 -10.72 12.32
C ARG A 69 4.41 -10.57 11.43
N GLU A 70 4.93 -11.69 10.94
CA GLU A 70 6.03 -11.70 9.98
C GLU A 70 5.73 -10.75 8.81
N SER A 71 6.59 -9.76 8.63
CA SER A 71 6.38 -8.73 7.62
C SER A 71 6.69 -9.29 6.22
N ALA A 72 6.03 -8.75 5.19
CA ALA A 72 6.36 -9.11 3.81
C ALA A 72 7.84 -8.84 3.49
N TYR A 73 8.43 -7.81 4.11
CA TYR A 73 9.84 -7.49 4.00
C TYR A 73 10.73 -8.63 4.54
N GLU A 74 10.46 -9.13 5.75
CA GLU A 74 11.20 -10.26 6.33
C GLU A 74 11.08 -11.52 5.48
N ILE A 75 9.89 -11.81 4.95
CA ILE A 75 9.67 -12.95 4.06
C ILE A 75 10.49 -12.82 2.78
N LEU A 76 10.54 -11.62 2.18
CA LEU A 76 11.29 -11.37 0.95
C LEU A 76 12.80 -11.40 1.19
N LEU A 77 13.27 -10.86 2.32
CA LEU A 77 14.68 -10.91 2.71
C LEU A 77 15.14 -12.35 2.89
N LYS A 78 14.39 -13.16 3.66
CA LYS A 78 14.65 -14.59 3.82
C LYS A 78 14.68 -15.34 2.49
N ARG A 79 13.82 -14.97 1.52
CA ARG A 79 13.85 -15.58 0.18
C ARG A 79 15.09 -15.18 -0.61
N ALA A 80 15.55 -13.94 -0.49
CA ALA A 80 16.76 -13.47 -1.15
C ALA A 80 18.03 -14.12 -0.56
N GLU A 81 18.08 -14.30 0.77
CA GLU A 81 19.18 -14.95 1.48
C GLU A 81 19.25 -16.46 1.22
N ASN A 82 18.10 -17.12 1.09
CA ASN A 82 18.02 -18.56 0.78
C ASN A 82 18.08 -18.87 -0.72
N MET A 83 18.31 -17.87 -1.57
CA MET A 83 18.47 -18.07 -3.00
C MET A 83 19.90 -18.61 -3.26
N PRO A 84 20.07 -19.85 -3.74
CA PRO A 84 21.40 -20.38 -4.03
C PRO A 84 22.07 -19.49 -5.09
N ALA A 85 23.36 -19.20 -4.90
CA ALA A 85 24.17 -18.36 -5.79
C ALA A 85 24.21 -18.87 -7.25
N GLU A 86 23.71 -20.08 -7.52
CA GLU A 86 23.64 -20.67 -8.85
C GLU A 86 22.46 -20.16 -9.72
N GLU A 87 21.43 -19.53 -9.14
CA GLU A 87 20.35 -18.92 -9.93
C GLU A 87 20.54 -17.44 -10.24
N ALA A 88 21.45 -16.76 -9.53
CA ALA A 88 21.94 -15.44 -9.91
C ALA A 88 22.84 -15.49 -11.17
N GLY A 89 23.32 -16.68 -11.56
CA GLY A 89 24.19 -16.90 -12.72
C GLY A 89 23.47 -17.23 -14.04
N LYS A 90 22.16 -17.51 -14.05
CA LYS A 90 21.40 -17.82 -15.29
C LYS A 90 20.70 -16.60 -15.90
N GLY A 91 21.05 -15.40 -15.45
CA GLY A 91 20.48 -14.13 -15.92
C GLY A 91 21.41 -13.22 -16.73
N GLY A 92 22.68 -13.58 -16.96
CA GLY A 92 23.57 -12.66 -17.68
C GLY A 92 25.03 -13.08 -17.76
N ALA A 93 25.32 -14.13 -18.54
CA ALA A 93 26.66 -14.36 -19.08
C ALA A 93 26.56 -15.27 -20.31
N ALA A 94 26.00 -14.76 -21.40
CA ALA A 94 26.28 -15.30 -22.74
C ALA A 94 27.24 -14.32 -23.41
N ALA A 95 28.54 -14.57 -23.21
CA ALA A 95 29.58 -14.01 -24.05
C ALA A 95 29.33 -14.45 -25.50
N ALA A 96 29.50 -13.49 -26.40
CA ALA A 96 29.24 -13.58 -27.83
C ALA A 96 30.00 -14.70 -28.54
N GLN A 97 29.38 -15.31 -29.56
CA GLN A 97 29.92 -15.39 -30.93
C GLN A 97 28.84 -15.90 -31.94
N PRO A 98 29.02 -15.65 -33.24
CA PRO A 98 27.96 -15.23 -34.16
C PRO A 98 27.22 -16.42 -34.79
N ALA A 99 25.91 -16.30 -34.96
CA ALA A 99 25.15 -17.17 -35.85
C ALA A 99 24.82 -16.40 -37.12
N ASP A 100 25.57 -16.73 -38.16
CA ASP A 100 25.17 -16.48 -39.55
C ASP A 100 23.87 -17.25 -39.87
N ASN A 101 23.20 -16.85 -40.96
CA ASN A 101 22.13 -17.56 -41.69
C ASN A 101 20.69 -16.99 -41.63
N GLY A 102 20.54 -15.79 -42.23
CA GLY A 102 19.52 -15.52 -43.26
C GLY A 102 18.03 -15.77 -42.96
N VAL A 103 17.24 -15.71 -44.05
CA VAL A 103 15.75 -15.70 -44.06
C VAL A 103 15.13 -16.87 -43.31
N MET A 104 15.83 -18.00 -43.20
CA MET A 104 15.37 -19.21 -42.50
C MET A 104 15.27 -19.00 -40.97
N GLY A 105 16.21 -18.25 -40.37
CA GLY A 105 16.19 -17.94 -38.94
C GLY A 105 15.00 -17.05 -38.54
N ALA A 106 14.62 -16.11 -39.42
CA ALA A 106 13.48 -15.24 -39.18
C ALA A 106 12.14 -15.99 -39.19
N VAL A 107 12.01 -17.05 -40.01
CA VAL A 107 10.79 -17.88 -40.08
C VAL A 107 10.70 -18.81 -38.85
N SER A 108 11.81 -19.42 -38.42
CA SER A 108 11.82 -20.23 -37.21
C SER A 108 11.51 -19.40 -35.95
N ASP A 109 12.03 -18.18 -35.89
CA ASP A 109 11.80 -17.24 -34.79
C ASP A 109 10.34 -16.81 -34.69
N PHE A 110 9.65 -16.67 -35.83
CA PHE A 110 8.22 -16.35 -35.86
C PHE A 110 7.35 -17.54 -35.39
N LEU A 111 7.70 -18.77 -35.77
CA LEU A 111 6.94 -19.96 -35.44
C LEU A 111 7.14 -20.43 -34.00
N PHE A 112 8.40 -20.53 -33.56
CA PHE A 112 8.77 -21.11 -32.27
C PHE A 112 9.11 -20.08 -31.20
N GLY A 113 9.22 -18.81 -31.57
CA GLY A 113 9.57 -17.73 -30.67
C GLY A 113 11.08 -17.53 -30.58
N SER A 114 11.50 -16.28 -30.39
CA SER A 114 12.91 -15.92 -30.28
C SER A 114 13.27 -15.49 -28.87
N THR A 115 14.52 -15.76 -28.50
CA THR A 115 15.11 -15.25 -27.25
C THR A 115 15.98 -14.05 -27.60
N GLY A 116 15.55 -12.87 -27.17
CA GLY A 116 16.28 -11.63 -27.43
C GLY A 116 17.59 -11.56 -26.63
N PRO A 117 18.56 -10.74 -27.07
CA PRO A 117 19.89 -10.62 -26.46
C PRO A 117 19.90 -10.05 -25.03
N ARG A 118 18.74 -9.62 -24.50
CA ARG A 118 18.54 -9.19 -23.10
C ARG A 118 17.67 -10.16 -22.29
N GLY A 119 17.56 -11.42 -22.73
CA GLY A 119 16.81 -12.47 -22.01
C GLY A 119 15.29 -12.40 -22.16
N GLY A 120 14.76 -11.44 -22.92
CA GLY A 120 13.33 -11.35 -23.23
C GLY A 120 12.92 -12.43 -24.23
N ARG A 121 12.08 -13.38 -23.82
CA ARG A 121 11.48 -14.38 -24.71
C ARG A 121 10.22 -13.81 -25.36
N ARG A 122 10.14 -13.84 -26.69
CA ARG A 122 8.91 -13.56 -27.43
C ARG A 122 8.26 -14.90 -27.76
N ASP A 123 7.07 -15.16 -27.23
CA ASP A 123 6.33 -16.40 -27.50
C ASP A 123 5.96 -16.46 -28.99
N GLY A 124 6.33 -17.55 -29.67
CA GLY A 124 6.01 -17.78 -31.09
C GLY A 124 4.53 -18.07 -31.33
N VAL A 125 4.11 -18.04 -32.59
CA VAL A 125 2.70 -18.27 -32.98
C VAL A 125 2.23 -19.68 -32.58
N VAL A 126 3.09 -20.70 -32.68
CA VAL A 126 2.75 -22.07 -32.27
C VAL A 126 2.51 -22.16 -30.76
N GLN A 127 3.37 -21.49 -29.98
CA GLN A 127 3.29 -21.47 -28.52
C GLN A 127 2.04 -20.73 -28.03
N SER A 128 1.65 -19.62 -28.69
CA SER A 128 0.45 -18.86 -28.34
C SER A 128 -0.85 -19.62 -28.64
N VAL A 129 -0.92 -20.35 -29.76
CA VAL A 129 -2.07 -21.19 -30.11
C VAL A 129 -2.19 -22.36 -29.14
N ALA A 130 -1.11 -23.08 -28.86
CA ALA A 130 -1.10 -24.19 -27.91
C ALA A 130 -1.54 -23.76 -26.50
N LYS A 131 -1.01 -22.62 -26.01
CA LYS A 131 -1.34 -22.06 -24.69
C LYS A 131 -2.80 -21.64 -24.57
N SER A 132 -3.41 -21.17 -25.67
CA SER A 132 -4.83 -20.80 -25.71
C SER A 132 -5.78 -22.02 -25.72
N MET A 133 -5.37 -23.12 -26.37
CA MET A 133 -6.13 -24.38 -26.39
C MET A 133 -6.11 -25.06 -25.02
N VAL A 134 -4.96 -25.10 -24.35
CA VAL A 134 -4.83 -25.65 -22.99
C VAL A 134 -5.70 -24.88 -21.99
N ARG A 135 -5.71 -23.54 -22.07
CA ARG A 135 -6.48 -22.71 -21.13
C ARG A 135 -8.00 -22.84 -21.32
N ARG A 136 -8.47 -23.03 -22.56
CA ARG A 136 -9.89 -23.28 -22.84
C ARG A 136 -10.33 -24.68 -22.38
N ALA A 137 -9.51 -25.70 -22.59
CA ALA A 137 -9.79 -27.06 -22.12
C ALA A 137 -9.81 -27.14 -20.58
N ALA A 138 -8.88 -26.46 -19.90
CA ALA A 138 -8.80 -26.44 -18.44
C ALA A 138 -10.05 -25.80 -17.79
N ASN A 139 -10.50 -24.64 -18.28
CA ASN A 139 -11.67 -23.97 -17.70
C ASN A 139 -12.99 -24.72 -17.98
N GLN A 140 -13.07 -25.48 -19.07
CA GLN A 140 -14.24 -26.32 -19.37
C GLN A 140 -14.28 -27.60 -18.53
N LEU A 141 -13.14 -28.24 -18.27
CA LEU A 141 -13.05 -29.40 -17.37
C LEU A 141 -13.41 -29.03 -15.93
N VAL A 142 -12.91 -27.89 -15.45
CA VAL A 142 -13.24 -27.39 -14.09
C VAL A 142 -14.74 -27.13 -13.97
N ARG A 143 -15.38 -26.52 -14.98
CA ARG A 143 -16.82 -26.23 -14.95
C ARG A 143 -17.70 -27.47 -15.18
N GLY A 144 -17.23 -28.45 -15.95
CA GLY A 144 -17.91 -29.72 -16.18
C GLY A 144 -17.89 -30.65 -14.97
N VAL A 145 -16.77 -30.70 -14.22
CA VAL A 145 -16.64 -31.52 -13.01
C VAL A 145 -17.31 -30.86 -11.80
N LEU A 146 -17.24 -29.53 -11.65
CA LEU A 146 -17.95 -28.83 -10.57
C LEU A 146 -19.45 -28.64 -10.85
N GLY A 147 -19.85 -28.54 -12.13
CA GLY A 147 -21.25 -28.39 -12.53
C GLY A 147 -22.09 -29.67 -12.37
N SER A 148 -21.49 -30.85 -12.48
CA SER A 148 -22.19 -32.13 -12.27
C SER A 148 -22.36 -32.51 -10.80
N LEU A 149 -21.62 -31.88 -9.89
CA LEU A 149 -21.71 -32.08 -8.44
C LEU A 149 -22.63 -31.08 -7.72
N THR A 150 -23.02 -29.98 -8.38
CA THR A 150 -23.81 -28.90 -7.74
C THR A 150 -25.20 -28.67 -8.35
N GLY A 151 -25.61 -29.46 -9.36
CA GLY A 151 -26.90 -29.35 -10.02
C GLY A 151 -27.94 -30.40 -9.59
N ARG A 152 -28.52 -30.25 -8.38
CA ARG A 152 -29.86 -30.79 -8.05
C ARG A 152 -30.49 -30.01 -6.88
N ARG A 153 -31.19 -28.94 -7.22
CA ARG A 153 -32.55 -28.59 -6.78
C ARG A 153 -33.01 -27.36 -7.55
#